data_AF-A0A7W9MXX7-F1
#
_entry.id   AF-A0A7W9MXX7-F1
#
_cell.length_a   1.000
_cell.length_b   1.000
_cell.length_c   1.000
_cell.angle_alpha   90.00
_cell.angle_beta   90.00
_cell.angle_gamma   90.00
#
_symmetry.space_group_name_H-M   'P 1'
#
loop_
_entity.id
_entity.type
_entity.pdbx_description
1 polymer ?
#
loop_
_entity_poly.entity_id
_entity_poly.type
_entity_poly.pdbx_seq_one_letter_code
_entity_poly.pdbx_strand_id
1 'polypeptide(L)'
;MHLLFPGRHHVLTAYQADFLREAAPAGTTVVWAVTSANHHTTKRNPIPFDRREAAIERFSVATGLRSLVIGVTDTPPTDDFAEVTVKAIEAGTDDAVRLSPENTVVACSTPEVAKLYERLGYKVIGVEPEGVQRPWDVLLMIAAGNDEWRSLAHPATVDVFDRYRLDAQVRRCVNDPVVGDDGGLTTTRDYKTYADAFETAADRKWSQIKDFVHPGRILDIGCATGATLQRVDGDPRFHESDLIGVEVARHLYAECVHKKEQGFFQNPNVYFYQRNMLGAAVFPPRSIDTTLTLALTHEIWSYADGSRASTVQRFVDGLFAHTAPGGVWINSDVCGPAEPDRSVVLALDDSDGVNPSAPVDLESLNDPAAHVKALSTRAHFFQFAQDFRRNARVPFAYTLRGEHPVLRLADAMDFLTRKDYADNWLSETHEQFCGLTFADWTAIARSAGFTLDPSSKPWRNDWVIENRIAPVAALTTVDGEAVDWPDTHQLLIARRPR
;
A
#
# COMPACT_ATOMS: atom_id res chain seq x y z
N MET A 1 17.12 -32.44 23.17
CA MET A 1 17.28 -31.07 23.68
C MET A 1 17.01 -30.12 22.52
N HIS A 2 16.33 -29.01 22.76
CA HIS A 2 16.04 -28.00 21.74
C HIS A 2 16.59 -26.63 22.14
N LEU A 3 16.98 -25.86 21.13
CA LEU A 3 17.23 -24.43 21.25
C LEU A 3 16.21 -23.71 20.37
N LEU A 4 15.20 -23.08 20.98
CA LEU A 4 14.21 -22.29 20.26
C LEU A 4 14.80 -20.91 19.95
N PHE A 5 14.83 -20.55 18.67
CA PHE A 5 15.38 -19.27 18.19
C PHE A 5 14.32 -18.45 17.42
N PRO A 6 13.45 -17.71 18.13
CA PRO A 6 12.39 -16.92 17.50
C PRO A 6 12.94 -15.62 16.92
N GLY A 7 12.45 -15.25 15.74
CA GLY A 7 12.81 -13.98 15.11
C GLY A 7 12.33 -13.87 13.67
N ARG A 8 12.44 -12.67 13.10
CA ARG A 8 12.09 -12.45 11.69
C ARG A 8 13.12 -13.06 10.73
N HIS A 9 14.38 -13.14 11.14
CA HIS A 9 15.48 -13.78 10.40
C HIS A 9 15.65 -13.30 8.95
N HIS A 10 15.50 -11.99 8.69
CA HIS A 10 15.69 -11.40 7.34
C HIS A 10 17.13 -11.46 6.86
N VAL A 11 18.08 -11.41 7.79
CA VAL A 11 19.52 -11.50 7.58
C VAL A 11 20.06 -12.43 8.66
N LEU A 12 20.91 -13.38 8.28
CA LEU A 12 21.70 -14.18 9.21
C LEU A 12 23.13 -13.62 9.25
N THR A 13 23.66 -13.37 10.44
CA THR A 13 24.98 -12.76 10.64
C THR A 13 26.05 -13.79 11.00
N ALA A 14 27.32 -13.43 10.82
CA ALA A 14 28.44 -14.28 11.20
C ALA A 14 28.45 -14.58 12.71
N TYR A 15 28.18 -13.57 13.55
CA TYR A 15 28.17 -13.76 15.01
C TYR A 15 27.04 -14.69 15.47
N GLN A 16 25.89 -14.71 14.77
CA GLN A 16 24.82 -15.67 15.08
C GLN A 16 25.28 -17.12 14.87
N ALA A 17 26.17 -17.38 13.90
CA ALA A 17 26.75 -18.71 13.71
C ALA A 17 27.63 -19.11 14.89
N ASP A 18 28.47 -18.20 15.38
CA ASP A 18 29.35 -18.47 16.51
C ASP A 18 28.54 -18.68 17.79
N PHE A 19 27.58 -17.81 18.06
CA PHE A 19 26.66 -17.94 19.18
C PHE A 19 25.90 -19.28 19.16
N LEU A 20 25.30 -19.66 18.02
CA LEU A 20 24.50 -20.88 17.94
C LEU A 20 25.35 -22.15 18.07
N ARG A 21 26.61 -22.15 17.61
CA ARG A 21 27.53 -23.28 17.83
C ARG A 21 27.84 -23.49 19.30
N GLU A 22 27.97 -22.40 20.07
CA GLU A 22 28.21 -22.47 21.51
C GLU A 22 26.93 -22.84 22.29
N ALA A 23 25.79 -22.26 21.90
CA ALA A 23 24.51 -22.43 22.58
C ALA A 23 23.81 -23.77 22.27
N ALA A 24 24.12 -24.40 21.14
CA ALA A 24 23.54 -25.67 20.71
C ALA A 24 24.61 -26.79 20.65
N PRO A 25 24.98 -27.40 21.80
CA PRO A 25 25.95 -28.49 21.84
C PRO A 25 25.44 -29.73 21.07
N ALA A 26 26.34 -30.66 20.78
CA ALA A 26 26.04 -31.88 20.02
C ALA A 26 24.78 -32.60 20.53
N GLY A 27 23.87 -32.93 19.61
CA GLY A 27 22.56 -33.53 19.93
C GLY A 27 21.43 -32.52 20.21
N THR A 28 21.72 -31.22 20.19
CA THR A 28 20.70 -30.17 20.26
C THR A 28 20.18 -29.85 18.86
N THR A 29 18.86 -29.74 18.72
CA THR A 29 18.21 -29.24 17.49
C THR A 29 17.83 -27.78 17.67
N VAL A 30 18.28 -26.92 16.76
CA VAL A 30 17.89 -25.51 16.72
C VAL A 30 16.54 -25.40 16.00
N VAL A 31 15.53 -24.91 16.70
CA VAL A 31 14.20 -24.67 16.14
C VAL A 31 14.10 -23.19 15.80
N TRP A 32 14.14 -22.87 14.51
CA TRP A 32 14.01 -21.51 14.00
C TRP A 32 12.53 -21.18 13.84
N ALA A 33 11.98 -20.42 14.79
CA ALA A 33 10.63 -19.89 14.68
C ALA A 33 10.68 -18.58 13.88
N VAL A 34 10.43 -18.67 12.57
CA VAL A 34 10.50 -17.54 11.64
C VAL A 34 9.21 -16.75 11.70
N THR A 35 9.22 -15.65 12.44
CA THR A 35 8.03 -14.83 12.70
C THR A 35 7.65 -13.97 11.51
N SER A 36 6.37 -13.55 11.46
CA SER A 36 5.77 -12.84 10.33
C SER A 36 5.97 -13.61 9.02
N ALA A 37 5.80 -14.94 9.04
CA ALA A 37 6.05 -15.81 7.89
C ALA A 37 5.12 -15.51 6.70
N ASN A 38 3.90 -15.05 6.97
CA ASN A 38 2.90 -14.64 5.98
C ASN A 38 3.11 -13.21 5.45
N HIS A 39 4.14 -12.49 5.88
CA HIS A 39 4.44 -11.14 5.39
C HIS A 39 5.62 -11.19 4.42
N HIS A 40 5.52 -10.40 3.36
CA HIS A 40 6.60 -10.17 2.42
C HIS A 40 6.46 -8.78 1.78
N THR A 41 7.54 -8.28 1.19
CA THR A 41 7.52 -7.03 0.40
C THR A 41 6.95 -5.82 1.16
N THR A 42 7.19 -5.76 2.47
CA THR A 42 6.90 -4.57 3.30
C THR A 42 8.19 -4.03 3.93
N LYS A 43 8.17 -2.82 4.52
CA LYS A 43 9.35 -2.27 5.24
C LYS A 43 9.79 -3.16 6.39
N ARG A 44 8.83 -3.63 7.20
CA ARG A 44 9.10 -4.52 8.35
C ARG A 44 9.51 -5.94 7.91
N ASN A 45 8.98 -6.39 6.77
CA ASN A 45 9.18 -7.73 6.25
C ASN A 45 9.54 -7.73 4.75
N PRO A 46 10.76 -7.29 4.39
CA PRO A 46 11.13 -7.16 2.98
C PRO A 46 11.41 -8.50 2.30
N ILE A 47 11.77 -9.55 3.05
CA ILE A 47 12.12 -10.87 2.52
C ILE A 47 11.00 -11.89 2.81
N PRO A 48 10.48 -12.62 1.80
CA PRO A 48 9.45 -13.64 2.02
C PRO A 48 10.01 -14.87 2.78
N PHE A 49 9.10 -15.65 3.38
CA PHE A 49 9.46 -16.80 4.23
C PHE A 49 10.33 -17.84 3.51
N ASP A 50 9.97 -18.24 2.30
CA ASP A 50 10.71 -19.23 1.49
C ASP A 50 12.19 -18.86 1.28
N ARG A 51 12.48 -17.56 1.14
CA ARG A 51 13.86 -17.06 1.00
C ARG A 51 14.61 -17.03 2.32
N ARG A 52 13.93 -16.73 3.42
CA ARG A 52 14.49 -16.81 4.77
C ARG A 52 14.80 -18.27 5.14
N GLU A 53 13.87 -19.17 4.87
CA GLU A 53 14.05 -20.61 5.05
C GLU A 53 15.25 -21.14 4.24
N ALA A 54 15.34 -20.78 2.96
CA ALA A 54 16.48 -21.17 2.13
C ALA A 54 17.82 -20.64 2.67
N ALA A 55 17.87 -19.44 3.26
CA ALA A 55 19.07 -18.93 3.90
C ALA A 55 19.41 -19.70 5.18
N ILE A 56 18.41 -20.01 6.01
CA ILE A 56 18.57 -20.77 7.25
C ILE A 56 19.04 -22.19 6.98
N GLU A 57 18.42 -22.93 6.05
CA GLU A 57 18.84 -24.30 5.71
C GLU A 57 20.31 -24.36 5.27
N ARG A 58 20.74 -23.37 4.50
CA ARG A 58 22.13 -23.29 4.03
C ARG A 58 23.09 -22.84 5.12
N PHE A 59 22.64 -21.96 6.01
CA PHE A 59 23.35 -21.63 7.23
C PHE A 59 23.55 -22.89 8.09
N SER A 60 22.53 -23.70 8.27
CA SER A 60 22.58 -24.95 9.05
C SER A 60 23.58 -25.95 8.46
N VAL A 61 23.57 -26.15 7.14
CA VAL A 61 24.56 -27.00 6.45
C VAL A 61 25.98 -26.46 6.63
N ALA A 62 26.19 -25.16 6.42
CA ALA A 62 27.52 -24.54 6.52
C ALA A 62 28.08 -24.52 7.96
N THR A 63 27.20 -24.50 8.95
CA THR A 63 27.58 -24.47 10.37
C THR A 63 27.61 -25.86 11.01
N GLY A 64 27.03 -26.88 10.36
CA GLY A 64 26.85 -28.22 10.91
C GLY A 64 25.75 -28.33 11.97
N LEU A 65 24.91 -27.29 12.13
CA LEU A 65 23.83 -27.27 13.09
C LEU A 65 22.64 -28.12 12.60
N ARG A 66 22.12 -28.99 13.45
CA ARG A 66 20.82 -29.63 13.19
C ARG A 66 19.73 -28.58 13.40
N SER A 67 18.97 -28.28 12.35
CA SER A 67 17.91 -27.28 12.41
C SER A 67 16.55 -27.80 11.96
N LEU A 68 15.50 -27.16 12.46
CA LEU A 68 14.13 -27.20 11.96
C LEU A 68 13.67 -25.75 11.76
N VAL A 69 13.08 -25.45 10.61
CA VAL A 69 12.60 -24.10 10.27
C VAL A 69 11.08 -24.13 10.23
N ILE A 70 10.44 -23.30 11.06
CA ILE A 70 8.98 -23.25 11.15
C ILE A 70 8.51 -21.82 10.96
N GLY A 71 7.60 -21.62 10.01
CA GLY A 71 6.93 -20.35 9.79
C GLY A 71 5.89 -20.06 10.87
N VAL A 72 5.97 -18.89 11.50
CA VAL A 72 4.99 -18.41 12.48
C VAL A 72 4.29 -17.20 11.88
N THR A 73 2.98 -17.34 11.67
CA THR A 73 2.11 -16.28 11.12
C THR A 73 2.10 -15.07 12.05
N ASP A 74 2.18 -13.87 11.49
CA ASP A 74 2.01 -12.63 12.25
C ASP A 74 0.58 -12.55 12.81
N THR A 75 0.47 -12.09 14.05
CA THR A 75 -0.81 -11.76 14.68
C THR A 75 -0.72 -10.36 15.26
N PRO A 76 -1.86 -9.69 15.53
CA PRO A 76 -1.86 -8.49 16.37
C PRO A 76 -1.08 -8.72 17.67
N PRO A 77 -0.45 -7.68 18.24
CA PRO A 77 0.27 -7.79 19.49
C PRO A 77 -0.59 -8.47 20.57
N THR A 78 -0.03 -9.48 21.22
CA THR A 78 -0.71 -10.27 22.25
C THR A 78 0.26 -10.71 23.33
N ASP A 79 -0.24 -10.80 24.57
CA ASP A 79 0.47 -11.38 25.71
C ASP A 79 0.74 -12.89 25.54
N ASP A 80 0.01 -13.55 24.65
CA ASP A 80 0.08 -15.00 24.41
C ASP A 80 1.09 -15.37 23.30
N PHE A 81 1.87 -14.42 22.79
CA PHE A 81 2.73 -14.62 21.62
C PHE A 81 3.70 -15.82 21.76
N ALA A 82 4.28 -16.02 22.94
CA ALA A 82 5.17 -17.16 23.19
C ALA A 82 4.42 -18.50 23.13
N GLU A 83 3.20 -18.56 23.68
CA GLU A 83 2.36 -19.76 23.64
C GLU A 83 1.91 -20.06 22.21
N VAL A 84 1.48 -19.04 21.47
CA VAL A 84 1.13 -19.15 20.04
C VAL A 84 2.31 -19.67 19.22
N THR A 85 3.52 -19.18 19.48
CA THR A 85 4.74 -19.62 18.79
C THR A 85 5.03 -21.10 19.06
N VAL A 86 4.95 -21.55 20.32
CA VAL A 86 5.16 -22.97 20.67
C VAL A 86 4.11 -23.86 20.00
N LYS A 87 2.84 -23.48 20.05
CA LYS A 87 1.75 -24.22 19.38
C LYS A 87 1.93 -24.26 17.86
N ALA A 88 2.41 -23.18 17.25
CA ALA A 88 2.69 -23.15 15.81
C ALA A 88 3.83 -24.13 15.44
N ILE A 89 4.82 -24.30 16.31
CA ILE A 89 5.91 -25.29 16.13
C ILE A 89 5.37 -26.72 16.25
N GLU A 90 4.55 -27.00 17.25
CA GLU A 90 3.93 -28.31 17.42
C GLU A 90 3.08 -28.66 16.18
N ALA A 91 2.19 -27.76 15.77
CA ALA A 91 1.36 -27.95 14.58
C ALA A 91 2.19 -28.06 13.30
N GLY A 92 3.20 -27.20 13.12
CA GLY A 92 4.08 -27.19 11.93
C GLY A 92 4.99 -28.41 11.82
N THR A 93 5.12 -29.19 12.89
CA THR A 93 5.88 -30.45 12.90
C THR A 93 5.01 -31.68 13.02
N ASP A 94 3.68 -31.55 12.88
CA ASP A 94 2.71 -32.63 13.07
C ASP A 94 2.92 -33.35 14.41
N ASP A 95 3.02 -32.56 15.48
CA ASP A 95 3.30 -32.98 16.86
C ASP A 95 4.65 -33.71 17.10
N ALA A 96 5.52 -33.81 16.10
CA ALA A 96 6.80 -34.49 16.23
C ALA A 96 7.79 -33.75 17.15
N VAL A 97 7.64 -32.43 17.28
CA VAL A 97 8.42 -31.60 18.20
C VAL A 97 7.48 -30.93 19.19
N ARG A 98 7.62 -31.32 20.47
CA ARG A 98 6.91 -30.70 21.60
C ARG A 98 7.91 -30.00 22.50
N LEU A 99 7.84 -28.67 22.51
CA LEU A 99 8.75 -27.86 23.31
C LEU A 99 8.19 -27.72 24.73
N SER A 100 9.06 -27.88 25.72
CA SER A 100 8.73 -27.67 27.12
C SER A 100 9.92 -27.04 27.85
N PRO A 101 9.69 -26.39 29.02
CA PRO A 101 10.77 -25.86 29.85
C PRO A 101 11.87 -26.86 30.20
N GLU A 102 11.53 -28.15 30.32
CA GLU A 102 12.48 -29.21 30.68
C GLU A 102 13.39 -29.61 29.53
N ASN A 103 12.95 -29.40 28.27
CA ASN A 103 13.66 -29.90 27.08
C ASN A 103 14.17 -28.79 26.15
N THR A 104 13.85 -27.52 26.44
CA THR A 104 14.09 -26.38 25.56
C THR A 104 14.71 -25.20 26.30
N VAL A 105 15.72 -24.60 25.68
CA VAL A 105 16.20 -23.25 26.02
C VAL A 105 15.78 -22.30 24.91
N VAL A 106 15.39 -21.08 25.25
CA VAL A 106 15.00 -20.05 24.28
C VAL A 106 16.13 -19.05 24.11
N ALA A 107 16.59 -18.85 22.88
CA ALA A 107 17.56 -17.82 22.50
C ALA A 107 16.81 -16.56 22.03
N CYS A 108 16.66 -15.54 22.88
CA CYS A 108 15.91 -14.33 22.54
C CYS A 108 16.55 -13.08 23.17
N SER A 109 16.73 -12.02 22.38
CA SER A 109 17.32 -10.75 22.85
C SER A 109 16.30 -9.62 23.04
N THR A 110 15.06 -9.78 22.58
CA THR A 110 14.02 -8.77 22.76
C THR A 110 13.44 -8.90 24.18
N PRO A 111 13.65 -7.92 25.08
CA PRO A 111 13.31 -8.08 26.51
C PRO A 111 11.83 -8.35 26.76
N GLU A 112 10.94 -7.73 26.00
CA GLU A 112 9.50 -7.90 26.11
C GLU A 112 9.10 -9.33 25.73
N VAL A 113 9.67 -9.87 24.66
CA VAL A 113 9.40 -11.24 24.17
C VAL A 113 10.02 -12.29 25.09
N ALA A 114 11.23 -12.05 25.60
CA ALA A 114 11.90 -12.92 26.56
C ALA A 114 11.03 -13.17 27.79
N LYS A 115 10.44 -12.10 28.36
CA LYS A 115 9.50 -12.19 29.49
C LYS A 115 8.30 -13.10 29.21
N LEU A 116 7.79 -13.12 27.97
CA LEU A 116 6.67 -13.99 27.61
C LEU A 116 7.04 -15.48 27.73
N TYR A 117 8.25 -15.85 27.30
CA TYR A 117 8.76 -17.22 27.43
C TYR A 117 9.10 -17.57 28.88
N GLU A 118 9.65 -16.64 29.66
CA GLU A 118 9.92 -16.82 31.09
C GLU A 118 8.62 -17.05 31.89
N ARG A 119 7.53 -16.35 31.54
CA ARG A 119 6.19 -16.58 32.13
C ARG A 119 5.70 -18.00 31.91
N LEU A 120 6.08 -18.64 30.79
CA LEU A 120 5.79 -20.04 30.49
C LEU A 120 6.79 -21.02 31.12
N GLY A 121 7.76 -20.53 31.89
CA GLY A 121 8.75 -21.33 32.61
C GLY A 121 10.02 -21.66 31.81
N TYR A 122 10.15 -21.20 30.56
CA TYR A 122 11.34 -21.46 29.77
C TYR A 122 12.56 -20.70 30.30
N LYS A 123 13.72 -21.35 30.24
CA LYS A 123 15.00 -20.67 30.39
C LYS A 123 15.28 -19.85 29.13
N VAL A 124 15.54 -18.55 29.27
CA VAL A 124 15.93 -17.66 28.18
C VAL A 124 17.41 -17.31 28.26
N ILE A 125 18.09 -17.28 27.12
CA ILE A 125 19.46 -16.79 26.95
C ILE A 125 19.48 -15.67 25.92
N GLY A 126 20.28 -14.63 26.15
CA GLY A 126 20.46 -13.52 25.21
C GLY A 126 21.37 -13.91 24.05
N VAL A 127 21.12 -13.36 22.85
CA VAL A 127 21.79 -13.71 21.60
C VAL A 127 22.72 -12.59 21.08
N GLU A 128 22.53 -11.37 21.55
CA GLU A 128 23.20 -10.18 21.01
C GLU A 128 24.29 -9.69 21.97
N PRO A 129 25.58 -9.93 21.68
CA PRO A 129 26.66 -9.36 22.47
C PRO A 129 26.72 -7.83 22.30
N GLU A 130 27.15 -7.13 23.35
CA GLU A 130 27.34 -5.69 23.29
C GLU A 130 28.36 -5.30 22.20
N GLY A 131 28.07 -4.24 21.45
CA GLY A 131 29.00 -3.66 20.46
C GLY A 131 29.03 -4.34 19.09
N VAL A 132 28.16 -5.33 18.82
CA VAL A 132 28.05 -5.98 17.50
C VAL A 132 26.79 -5.50 16.78
N GLN A 133 26.86 -5.28 15.46
CA GLN A 133 25.69 -4.91 14.66
C GLN A 133 24.66 -6.06 14.65
N ARG A 134 23.42 -5.75 15.00
CA ARG A 134 22.32 -6.73 15.02
C ARG A 134 21.85 -7.01 13.59
N PRO A 135 21.10 -8.09 13.33
CA PRO A 135 20.70 -8.44 11.98
C PRO A 135 19.82 -7.37 11.32
N TRP A 136 19.04 -6.65 12.12
CA TRP A 136 18.27 -5.49 11.65
C TRP A 136 19.17 -4.31 11.27
N ASP A 137 20.24 -4.04 12.02
CA ASP A 137 21.20 -2.98 11.68
C ASP A 137 21.89 -3.31 10.34
N VAL A 138 22.25 -4.58 10.12
CA VAL A 138 22.80 -5.07 8.84
C VAL A 138 21.78 -4.94 7.70
N LEU A 139 20.49 -5.24 7.94
CA LEU A 139 19.42 -5.01 6.97
C LEU A 139 19.31 -3.53 6.56
N LEU A 140 19.42 -2.61 7.53
CA LEU A 140 19.39 -1.17 7.25
C LEU A 140 20.63 -0.72 6.45
N MET A 141 21.80 -1.33 6.66
CA MET A 141 22.98 -1.10 5.81
C MET A 141 22.71 -1.50 4.35
N ILE A 142 22.07 -2.65 4.13
CA ILE A 142 21.66 -3.10 2.78
C ILE A 142 20.74 -2.05 2.15
N ALA A 143 19.72 -1.61 2.89
CA ALA A 143 18.76 -0.60 2.45
C ALA A 143 19.42 0.74 2.12
N ALA A 144 20.46 1.13 2.85
CA ALA A 144 21.26 2.33 2.61
C ALA A 144 22.27 2.19 1.46
N GLY A 145 22.43 0.98 0.89
CA GLY A 145 23.42 0.72 -0.16
C GLY A 145 24.85 0.57 0.36
N ASN A 146 25.06 0.36 1.66
CA ASN A 146 26.37 0.15 2.25
C ASN A 146 26.81 -1.32 2.13
N ASP A 147 27.74 -1.63 1.23
CA ASP A 147 28.25 -2.98 0.95
C ASP A 147 29.00 -3.66 2.11
N GLU A 148 29.35 -2.95 3.20
CA GLU A 148 29.95 -3.52 4.42
C GLU A 148 29.07 -4.62 5.05
N TRP A 149 27.76 -4.61 4.77
CA TRP A 149 26.84 -5.66 5.20
C TRP A 149 27.34 -7.08 4.84
N ARG A 150 28.06 -7.22 3.71
CA ARG A 150 28.56 -8.51 3.22
C ARG A 150 29.60 -9.15 4.14
N SER A 151 30.40 -8.35 4.86
CA SER A 151 31.36 -8.87 5.85
C SER A 151 30.72 -9.22 7.19
N LEU A 152 29.57 -8.61 7.49
CA LEU A 152 28.83 -8.84 8.75
C LEU A 152 27.84 -10.00 8.63
N ALA A 153 27.27 -10.18 7.44
CA ALA A 153 26.35 -11.26 7.11
C ALA A 153 27.09 -12.61 7.00
N HIS A 154 26.40 -13.69 7.38
CA HIS A 154 26.88 -15.04 7.14
C HIS A 154 26.89 -15.34 5.61
N PRO A 155 27.87 -16.09 5.08
CA PRO A 155 27.94 -16.41 3.65
C PRO A 155 26.66 -17.01 3.03
N ALA A 156 25.86 -17.74 3.83
CA ALA A 156 24.57 -18.27 3.40
C ALA A 156 23.55 -17.16 3.05
N THR A 157 23.51 -16.08 3.84
CA THR A 157 22.70 -14.89 3.54
C THR A 157 23.18 -14.27 2.23
N VAL A 158 24.49 -14.02 2.13
CA VAL A 158 25.08 -13.35 0.97
C VAL A 158 24.76 -14.10 -0.32
N ASP A 159 24.95 -15.42 -0.34
CA ASP A 159 24.67 -16.23 -1.51
C ASP A 159 23.19 -16.21 -1.91
N VAL A 160 22.25 -16.38 -0.95
CA VAL A 160 20.81 -16.32 -1.28
C VAL A 160 20.43 -14.93 -1.79
N PHE A 161 20.98 -13.87 -1.19
CA PHE A 161 20.74 -12.50 -1.63
C PHE A 161 21.24 -12.27 -3.06
N ASP A 162 22.43 -12.75 -3.40
CA ASP A 162 23.01 -12.59 -4.75
C ASP A 162 22.20 -13.34 -5.82
N ARG A 163 21.72 -14.56 -5.54
CA ARG A 163 20.91 -15.34 -6.48
C ARG A 163 19.59 -14.68 -6.85
N TYR A 164 18.92 -14.13 -5.85
CA TYR A 164 17.55 -13.62 -6.00
C TYR A 164 17.47 -12.09 -5.99
N ARG A 165 18.62 -11.40 -5.98
CA ARG A 165 18.72 -9.93 -5.94
C ARG A 165 17.94 -9.33 -4.77
N LEU A 166 18.03 -9.98 -3.60
CA LEU A 166 17.28 -9.58 -2.41
C LEU A 166 17.80 -8.27 -1.81
N ASP A 167 19.06 -7.89 -2.09
CA ASP A 167 19.61 -6.58 -1.75
C ASP A 167 18.80 -5.45 -2.39
N ALA A 168 18.50 -5.57 -3.69
CA ALA A 168 17.68 -4.61 -4.43
C ALA A 168 16.24 -4.60 -3.92
N GLN A 169 15.70 -5.77 -3.55
CA GLN A 169 14.38 -5.88 -2.94
C GLN A 169 14.32 -5.18 -1.57
N VAL A 170 15.30 -5.39 -0.70
CA VAL A 170 15.38 -4.73 0.61
C VAL A 170 15.44 -3.22 0.44
N ARG A 171 16.32 -2.71 -0.44
CA ARG A 171 16.41 -1.27 -0.74
C ARG A 171 15.09 -0.69 -1.21
N ARG A 172 14.36 -1.41 -2.08
CA ARG A 172 13.05 -0.97 -2.56
C ARG A 172 12.00 -0.94 -1.45
N CYS A 173 11.89 -2.01 -0.67
CA CYS A 173 10.86 -2.14 0.35
C CYS A 173 11.09 -1.21 1.53
N VAL A 174 12.32 -1.13 2.05
CA VAL A 174 12.64 -0.36 3.26
C VAL A 174 12.57 1.14 3.00
N ASN A 175 12.99 1.59 1.81
CA ASN A 175 12.95 3.00 1.42
C ASN A 175 11.66 3.41 0.71
N ASP A 176 10.59 2.60 0.78
CA ASP A 176 9.32 2.92 0.14
C ASP A 176 8.71 4.19 0.76
N PRO A 177 8.41 5.25 0.00
CA PRO A 177 7.93 6.50 0.58
C PRO A 177 6.44 6.46 0.96
N VAL A 178 5.67 5.52 0.41
CA VAL A 178 4.19 5.56 0.48
C VAL A 178 3.65 4.60 1.53
N VAL A 179 4.25 3.42 1.65
CA VAL A 179 3.64 2.33 2.43
C VAL A 179 4.17 2.33 3.86
N GLY A 180 3.28 2.08 4.82
CA GLY A 180 3.64 1.82 6.22
C GLY A 180 4.36 0.49 6.42
N ASP A 181 4.78 0.23 7.66
CA ASP A 181 5.63 -0.90 8.02
C ASP A 181 5.07 -2.28 7.61
N ASP A 182 3.75 -2.43 7.70
CA ASP A 182 3.01 -3.66 7.42
C ASP A 182 2.33 -3.71 6.05
N GLY A 183 2.66 -2.79 5.15
CA GLY A 183 2.18 -2.86 3.79
C GLY A 183 0.83 -2.19 3.56
N GLY A 184 0.34 -1.36 4.48
CA GLY A 184 -0.85 -0.52 4.28
C GLY A 184 -0.52 0.93 3.93
N LEU A 185 -1.41 1.62 3.22
CA LEU A 185 -1.29 3.05 2.90
C LEU A 185 -1.44 3.93 4.16
N THR A 186 -2.42 3.61 4.99
CA THR A 186 -2.62 4.21 6.32
C THR A 186 -2.94 3.10 7.33
N THR A 187 -2.76 3.39 8.63
CA THR A 187 -3.10 2.44 9.71
C THR A 187 -4.61 2.36 9.99
N THR A 188 -5.40 3.29 9.44
CA THR A 188 -6.83 3.45 9.72
C THR A 188 -7.74 3.05 8.57
N ARG A 189 -7.21 2.75 7.37
CA ARG A 189 -8.03 2.36 6.21
C ARG A 189 -8.69 1.00 6.42
N ASP A 190 -10.01 0.96 6.26
CA ASP A 190 -10.81 -0.27 6.20
C ASP A 190 -10.72 -0.88 4.80
N TYR A 191 -9.80 -1.84 4.65
CA TYR A 191 -9.57 -2.53 3.38
C TYR A 191 -10.76 -3.39 2.92
N LYS A 192 -11.66 -3.80 3.81
CA LYS A 192 -12.83 -4.59 3.42
C LYS A 192 -13.82 -3.71 2.65
N THR A 193 -14.24 -2.61 3.26
CA THR A 193 -15.15 -1.65 2.61
C THR A 193 -14.53 -1.10 1.32
N TYR A 194 -13.21 -0.88 1.30
CA TYR A 194 -12.49 -0.46 0.11
C TYR A 194 -12.50 -1.52 -1.00
N ALA A 195 -12.23 -2.79 -0.68
CA ALA A 195 -12.29 -3.90 -1.62
C ALA A 195 -13.69 -4.04 -2.26
N ASP A 196 -14.75 -4.01 -1.46
CA ASP A 196 -16.14 -4.11 -1.91
C ASP A 196 -16.52 -2.98 -2.90
N ALA A 197 -16.02 -1.77 -2.66
CA ALA A 197 -16.24 -0.63 -3.54
C ALA A 197 -15.58 -0.83 -4.93
N PHE A 198 -14.38 -1.41 -4.98
CA PHE A 198 -13.69 -1.70 -6.24
C PHE A 198 -14.36 -2.83 -7.03
N GLU A 199 -14.81 -3.89 -6.35
CA GLU A 199 -15.58 -4.96 -6.97
C GLU A 199 -16.87 -4.42 -7.61
N THR A 200 -17.64 -3.65 -6.85
CA THR A 200 -18.91 -3.07 -7.32
C THR A 200 -18.71 -2.12 -8.51
N ALA A 201 -17.60 -1.39 -8.53
CA ALA A 201 -17.31 -0.42 -9.59
C ALA A 201 -16.71 -1.05 -10.87
N ALA A 202 -16.27 -2.31 -10.83
CA ALA A 202 -15.48 -2.92 -11.90
C ALA A 202 -16.20 -2.92 -13.26
N ASP A 203 -17.50 -3.26 -13.30
CA ASP A 203 -18.28 -3.30 -14.56
C ASP A 203 -18.40 -1.92 -15.21
N ARG A 204 -18.62 -0.89 -14.40
CA ARG A 204 -18.71 0.50 -14.86
C ARG A 204 -17.35 1.00 -15.35
N LYS A 205 -16.28 0.75 -14.58
CA LYS A 205 -14.90 1.09 -14.97
C LYS A 205 -14.53 0.41 -16.28
N TRP A 206 -14.80 -0.90 -16.41
CA TRP A 206 -14.54 -1.65 -17.63
C TRP A 206 -15.30 -1.10 -18.83
N SER A 207 -16.60 -0.85 -18.69
CA SER A 207 -17.45 -0.31 -19.75
C SER A 207 -16.94 1.03 -20.29
N GLN A 208 -16.30 1.84 -19.46
CA GLN A 208 -15.71 3.13 -19.83
C GLN A 208 -14.44 2.99 -20.69
N ILE A 209 -13.67 1.91 -20.52
CA ILE A 209 -12.31 1.80 -21.09
C ILE A 209 -12.14 0.70 -22.15
N LYS A 210 -13.05 -0.28 -22.19
CA LYS A 210 -12.90 -1.54 -22.95
C LYS A 210 -12.60 -1.39 -24.44
N ASP A 211 -12.99 -0.27 -25.05
CA ASP A 211 -12.81 -0.02 -26.49
C ASP A 211 -11.41 0.55 -26.81
N PHE A 212 -10.66 0.96 -25.78
CA PHE A 212 -9.32 1.54 -25.93
C PHE A 212 -8.19 0.56 -25.60
N VAL A 213 -8.49 -0.53 -24.89
CA VAL A 213 -7.51 -1.54 -24.48
C VAL A 213 -6.95 -2.30 -25.68
N HIS A 214 -5.62 -2.43 -25.73
CA HIS A 214 -4.88 -3.24 -26.70
C HIS A 214 -4.49 -4.59 -26.10
N PRO A 215 -4.60 -5.70 -26.86
CA PRO A 215 -4.09 -7.00 -26.44
C PRO A 215 -2.55 -7.00 -26.38
N GLY A 216 -1.99 -7.99 -25.70
CA GLY A 216 -0.55 -8.11 -25.45
C GLY A 216 -0.29 -8.13 -23.95
N ARG A 217 0.47 -7.18 -23.42
CA ARG A 217 0.73 -7.06 -21.98
C ARG A 217 -0.13 -5.93 -21.40
N ILE A 218 -1.11 -6.30 -20.60
CA ILE A 218 -2.10 -5.41 -19.99
C ILE A 218 -1.77 -5.24 -18.51
N LEU A 219 -1.31 -4.06 -18.15
CA LEU A 219 -0.92 -3.68 -16.80
C LEU A 219 -2.02 -2.85 -16.14
N ASP A 220 -2.53 -3.29 -14.99
CA ASP A 220 -3.39 -2.50 -14.10
C ASP A 220 -2.59 -2.10 -12.85
N ILE A 221 -2.32 -0.80 -12.72
CA ILE A 221 -1.61 -0.25 -11.56
C ILE A 221 -2.64 0.23 -10.55
N GLY A 222 -2.46 -0.16 -9.28
CA GLY A 222 -3.48 0.07 -8.25
C GLY A 222 -4.68 -0.82 -8.52
N CYS A 223 -4.44 -2.10 -8.85
CA CYS A 223 -5.49 -3.01 -9.30
C CYS A 223 -6.47 -3.41 -8.20
N ALA A 224 -6.24 -3.00 -6.94
CA ALA A 224 -7.01 -3.35 -5.77
C ALA A 224 -7.17 -4.88 -5.63
N THR A 225 -8.37 -5.41 -5.84
CA THR A 225 -8.68 -6.85 -5.80
C THR A 225 -8.55 -7.55 -7.16
N GLY A 226 -8.09 -6.85 -8.20
CA GLY A 226 -7.97 -7.37 -9.56
C GLY A 226 -9.31 -7.52 -10.28
N ALA A 227 -10.38 -6.88 -9.80
CA ALA A 227 -11.73 -7.00 -10.36
C ALA A 227 -11.83 -6.50 -11.81
N THR A 228 -11.14 -5.41 -12.16
CA THR A 228 -11.08 -4.94 -13.55
C THR A 228 -10.39 -5.98 -14.45
N LEU A 229 -9.28 -6.56 -14.00
CA LEU A 229 -8.57 -7.59 -14.75
C LEU A 229 -9.44 -8.85 -14.95
N GLN A 230 -10.38 -9.16 -14.07
CA GLN A 230 -11.38 -10.23 -14.32
C GLN A 230 -12.33 -9.89 -15.46
N ARG A 231 -12.65 -8.61 -15.64
CA ARG A 231 -13.45 -8.17 -16.80
C ARG A 231 -12.64 -8.22 -18.09
N VAL A 232 -11.34 -7.93 -18.02
CA VAL A 232 -10.42 -8.10 -19.16
C VAL A 232 -10.30 -9.59 -19.52
N ASP A 233 -10.10 -10.46 -18.53
CA ASP A 233 -10.04 -11.92 -18.69
C ASP A 233 -11.30 -12.50 -19.34
N GLY A 234 -12.48 -12.02 -18.92
CA GLY A 234 -13.76 -12.46 -19.48
C GLY A 234 -14.04 -11.98 -20.91
N ASP A 235 -13.24 -11.07 -21.47
CA ASP A 235 -13.40 -10.57 -22.83
C ASP A 235 -12.51 -11.38 -23.81
N PRO A 236 -13.09 -12.12 -24.78
CA PRO A 236 -12.34 -12.99 -25.69
C PRO A 236 -11.22 -12.30 -26.48
N ARG A 237 -11.28 -10.97 -26.64
CA ARG A 237 -10.23 -10.19 -27.32
C ARG A 237 -8.87 -10.28 -26.62
N PHE A 238 -8.85 -10.59 -25.32
CA PHE A 238 -7.64 -10.55 -24.49
C PHE A 238 -7.22 -11.93 -23.96
N HIS A 239 -7.80 -13.03 -24.49
CA HIS A 239 -7.52 -14.39 -23.99
C HIS A 239 -6.04 -14.81 -24.09
N GLU A 240 -5.28 -14.28 -25.03
CA GLU A 240 -3.82 -14.51 -25.18
C GLU A 240 -2.96 -13.44 -24.48
N SER A 241 -3.57 -12.45 -23.83
CA SER A 241 -2.83 -11.35 -23.20
C SER A 241 -2.25 -11.76 -21.86
N ASP A 242 -1.10 -11.18 -21.49
CA ASP A 242 -0.61 -11.20 -20.12
C ASP A 242 -1.39 -10.16 -19.32
N LEU A 243 -2.08 -10.59 -18.26
CA LEU A 243 -2.79 -9.69 -17.35
C LEU A 243 -1.95 -9.48 -16.10
N ILE A 244 -1.54 -8.24 -15.86
CA ILE A 244 -0.57 -7.90 -14.83
C ILE A 244 -1.21 -6.91 -13.88
N GLY A 245 -1.49 -7.33 -12.64
CA GLY A 245 -1.93 -6.45 -11.57
C GLY A 245 -0.76 -6.02 -10.70
N VAL A 246 -0.63 -4.73 -10.42
CA VAL A 246 0.30 -4.19 -9.43
C VAL A 246 -0.49 -3.51 -8.33
N GLU A 247 -0.29 -3.96 -7.11
CA GLU A 247 -0.94 -3.42 -5.92
C GLU A 247 0.12 -3.13 -4.86
N VAL A 248 -0.01 -2.02 -4.16
CA VAL A 248 0.95 -1.64 -3.12
C VAL A 248 0.50 -2.13 -1.75
N ALA A 249 -0.82 -2.08 -1.50
CA ALA A 249 -1.43 -2.50 -0.26
C ALA A 249 -1.43 -4.03 -0.14
N ARG A 250 -0.74 -4.54 0.87
CA ARG A 250 -0.61 -5.98 1.13
C ARG A 250 -1.97 -6.69 1.21
N HIS A 251 -2.95 -6.07 1.86
CA HIS A 251 -4.28 -6.65 2.04
C HIS A 251 -5.01 -6.85 0.70
N LEU A 252 -4.99 -5.85 -0.17
CA LEU A 252 -5.61 -5.93 -1.50
C LEU A 252 -4.84 -6.88 -2.44
N TYR A 253 -3.50 -6.90 -2.33
CA TYR A 253 -2.68 -7.88 -3.02
C TYR A 253 -3.03 -9.32 -2.60
N ALA A 254 -3.27 -9.58 -1.31
CA ALA A 254 -3.67 -10.89 -0.83
C ALA A 254 -5.02 -11.32 -1.42
N GLU A 255 -5.98 -10.41 -1.57
CA GLU A 255 -7.24 -10.68 -2.26
C GLU A 255 -7.03 -11.03 -3.74
N CYS A 256 -6.14 -10.33 -4.44
CA CYS A 256 -5.78 -10.68 -5.83
C CYS A 256 -5.28 -12.13 -5.94
N VAL A 257 -4.35 -12.53 -5.06
CA VAL A 257 -3.78 -13.88 -5.04
C VAL A 257 -4.87 -14.91 -4.69
N HIS A 258 -5.68 -14.63 -3.68
CA HIS A 258 -6.77 -15.50 -3.25
C HIS A 258 -7.79 -15.76 -4.37
N LYS A 259 -8.23 -14.72 -5.06
CA LYS A 259 -9.15 -14.84 -6.21
C LYS A 259 -8.53 -15.65 -7.35
N LYS A 260 -7.25 -15.46 -7.62
CA LYS A 260 -6.53 -16.28 -8.60
C LYS A 260 -6.52 -17.75 -8.21
N GLU A 261 -6.21 -18.08 -6.97
CA GLU A 261 -6.21 -19.47 -6.46
C GLU A 261 -7.60 -20.12 -6.48
N GLN A 262 -8.65 -19.31 -6.29
CA GLN A 262 -10.05 -19.77 -6.39
C GLN A 262 -10.56 -19.94 -7.83
N GLY A 263 -9.75 -19.64 -8.84
CA GLY A 263 -10.12 -19.82 -10.25
C GLY A 263 -11.04 -18.73 -10.81
N PHE A 264 -11.04 -17.53 -10.22
CA PHE A 264 -11.77 -16.38 -10.77
C PHE A 264 -11.19 -15.87 -12.10
N PHE A 265 -10.02 -16.36 -12.50
CA PHE A 265 -9.39 -16.05 -13.78
C PHE A 265 -9.27 -17.31 -14.62
N GLN A 266 -9.69 -17.24 -15.87
CA GLN A 266 -9.58 -18.33 -16.85
C GLN A 266 -8.24 -18.29 -17.59
N ASN A 267 -7.67 -17.09 -17.79
CA ASN A 267 -6.39 -16.90 -18.44
C ASN A 267 -5.24 -17.42 -17.54
N PRO A 268 -4.35 -18.30 -18.06
CA PRO A 268 -3.21 -18.80 -17.30
C PRO A 268 -2.12 -17.72 -17.06
N ASN A 269 -2.12 -16.64 -17.85
CA ASN A 269 -1.12 -15.57 -17.84
C ASN A 269 -1.56 -14.37 -16.98
N VAL A 270 -2.06 -14.65 -15.78
CA VAL A 270 -2.41 -13.62 -14.78
C VAL A 270 -1.33 -13.53 -13.72
N TYR A 271 -0.76 -12.35 -13.53
CA TYR A 271 0.34 -12.11 -12.59
C TYR A 271 0.01 -10.95 -11.68
N PHE A 272 0.22 -11.14 -10.38
CA PHE A 272 0.10 -10.08 -9.38
C PHE A 272 1.44 -9.77 -8.75
N TYR A 273 1.71 -8.49 -8.52
CA TYR A 273 2.92 -8.03 -7.85
C TYR A 273 2.57 -7.04 -6.75
N GLN A 274 3.11 -7.26 -5.55
CA GLN A 274 3.05 -6.28 -4.48
C GLN A 274 4.17 -5.25 -4.62
N ARG A 275 3.92 -4.05 -5.20
CA ARG A 275 4.97 -3.04 -5.48
C ARG A 275 4.44 -1.62 -5.51
N ASN A 276 5.27 -0.66 -5.12
CA ASN A 276 5.05 0.77 -5.37
C ASN A 276 5.64 1.18 -6.73
N MET A 277 4.87 1.95 -7.50
CA MET A 277 5.24 2.44 -8.85
C MET A 277 5.82 3.86 -8.87
N LEU A 278 5.91 4.56 -7.73
CA LEU A 278 6.55 5.89 -7.63
C LEU A 278 8.09 5.86 -7.71
N GLY A 279 8.69 4.67 -7.71
CA GLY A 279 10.14 4.46 -7.73
C GLY A 279 10.74 4.19 -9.12
N ALA A 280 11.62 3.18 -9.20
CA ALA A 280 12.33 2.79 -10.41
C ALA A 280 11.44 2.09 -11.45
N ALA A 281 11.91 2.00 -12.71
CA ALA A 281 11.23 1.30 -13.80
C ALA A 281 10.89 -0.16 -13.39
N VAL A 282 9.61 -0.48 -13.35
CA VAL A 282 9.11 -1.78 -12.89
C VAL A 282 9.04 -2.80 -14.03
N PHE A 283 8.89 -2.33 -15.27
CA PHE A 283 8.84 -3.14 -16.47
C PHE A 283 9.93 -2.73 -17.45
N PRO A 284 10.42 -3.65 -18.28
CA PRO A 284 11.36 -3.32 -19.35
C PRO A 284 10.84 -2.18 -20.23
N PRO A 285 11.71 -1.33 -20.78
CA PRO A 285 11.30 -0.30 -21.73
C PRO A 285 10.51 -0.92 -22.90
N ARG A 286 9.49 -0.21 -23.37
CA ARG A 286 8.71 -0.58 -24.58
C ARG A 286 8.11 -2.00 -24.53
N SER A 287 7.59 -2.42 -23.38
CA SER A 287 7.14 -3.80 -23.14
C SER A 287 5.68 -3.95 -22.71
N ILE A 288 4.93 -2.86 -22.52
CA ILE A 288 3.54 -2.86 -22.05
C ILE A 288 2.62 -2.27 -23.12
N ASP A 289 1.65 -3.05 -23.61
CA ASP A 289 0.75 -2.64 -24.69
C ASP A 289 -0.39 -1.77 -24.17
N THR A 290 -0.90 -2.09 -22.98
CA THR A 290 -1.91 -1.29 -22.28
C THR A 290 -1.53 -1.09 -20.83
N THR A 291 -1.50 0.16 -20.36
CA THR A 291 -1.46 0.51 -18.93
C THR A 291 -2.79 1.10 -18.50
N LEU A 292 -3.34 0.63 -17.40
CA LEU A 292 -4.55 1.14 -16.75
C LEU A 292 -4.17 1.77 -15.41
N THR A 293 -4.73 2.95 -15.14
CA THR A 293 -4.71 3.60 -13.82
C THR A 293 -6.13 4.06 -13.51
N LEU A 294 -6.85 3.33 -12.66
CA LEU A 294 -8.29 3.51 -12.48
C LEU A 294 -8.64 3.86 -11.03
N ALA A 295 -8.77 5.15 -10.74
CA ALA A 295 -8.84 5.73 -9.39
C ALA A 295 -7.57 5.46 -8.58
N LEU A 296 -6.43 5.98 -9.06
CA LEU A 296 -5.11 5.79 -8.45
C LEU A 296 -4.25 7.06 -8.51
N THR A 297 -4.30 7.79 -9.61
CA THR A 297 -3.40 8.91 -9.88
C THR A 297 -3.56 10.08 -8.91
N HIS A 298 -4.72 10.22 -8.25
CA HIS A 298 -4.86 11.13 -7.11
C HIS A 298 -4.02 10.69 -5.90
N GLU A 299 -3.84 9.39 -5.66
CA GLU A 299 -2.94 8.88 -4.61
C GLU A 299 -1.48 9.20 -4.95
N ILE A 300 -1.07 8.99 -6.21
CA ILE A 300 0.27 9.37 -6.73
C ILE A 300 0.56 10.85 -6.49
N TRP A 301 -0.43 11.71 -6.71
CA TRP A 301 -0.34 13.14 -6.41
C TRP A 301 -0.23 13.42 -4.91
N SER A 302 -1.05 12.74 -4.11
CA SER A 302 -1.27 13.06 -2.68
C SER A 302 -0.12 12.60 -1.79
N TYR A 303 0.38 11.38 -2.02
CA TYR A 303 1.47 10.76 -1.27
C TYR A 303 2.86 11.05 -1.86
N ALA A 304 2.95 12.04 -2.74
CA ALA A 304 4.23 12.44 -3.31
C ALA A 304 5.16 13.07 -2.25
N ASP A 305 6.36 12.50 -2.13
CA ASP A 305 7.46 13.14 -1.41
C ASP A 305 8.08 14.27 -2.25
N GLY A 306 8.26 15.43 -1.64
CA GLY A 306 8.81 16.62 -2.30
C GLY A 306 7.79 17.32 -3.21
N SER A 307 8.16 17.59 -4.47
CA SER A 307 7.27 18.29 -5.40
C SER A 307 6.26 17.33 -6.04
N ARG A 308 4.98 17.49 -5.70
CA ARG A 308 3.86 16.68 -6.23
C ARG A 308 3.83 16.61 -7.76
N ALA A 309 3.90 17.77 -8.42
CA ALA A 309 3.92 17.84 -9.87
C ALA A 309 5.12 17.07 -10.47
N SER A 310 6.30 17.19 -9.85
CA SER A 310 7.48 16.44 -10.30
C SER A 310 7.32 14.93 -10.11
N THR A 311 6.65 14.49 -9.04
CA THR A 311 6.40 13.08 -8.76
C THR A 311 5.43 12.48 -9.76
N VAL A 312 4.32 13.18 -10.04
CA VAL A 312 3.39 12.75 -11.09
C VAL A 312 4.08 12.73 -12.46
N GLN A 313 4.89 13.75 -12.79
CA GLN A 313 5.63 13.75 -14.05
C GLN A 313 6.58 12.55 -14.14
N ARG A 314 7.37 12.25 -13.10
CA ARG A 314 8.25 11.07 -13.07
C ARG A 314 7.48 9.76 -13.24
N PHE A 315 6.32 9.65 -12.59
CA PHE A 315 5.45 8.48 -12.76
C PHE A 315 5.03 8.32 -14.22
N VAL A 316 4.54 9.39 -14.85
CA VAL A 316 4.10 9.37 -16.26
C VAL A 316 5.25 9.18 -17.24
N ASP A 317 6.44 9.72 -16.97
CA ASP A 317 7.65 9.45 -17.75
C ASP A 317 8.03 7.96 -17.69
N GLY A 318 7.87 7.34 -16.52
CA GLY A 318 8.03 5.90 -16.32
C GLY A 318 7.01 5.08 -17.11
N LEU A 319 5.75 5.52 -17.14
CA LEU A 319 4.71 4.90 -17.98
C LEU A 319 5.12 5.00 -19.45
N PHE A 320 5.45 6.19 -19.94
CA PHE A 320 5.89 6.37 -21.31
C PHE A 320 7.11 5.50 -21.64
N ALA A 321 8.07 5.37 -20.73
CA ALA A 321 9.26 4.54 -20.95
C ALA A 321 8.91 3.06 -21.18
N HIS A 322 7.96 2.50 -20.41
CA HIS A 322 7.59 1.09 -20.54
C HIS A 322 6.51 0.82 -21.60
N THR A 323 5.76 1.82 -22.08
CA THR A 323 4.69 1.58 -23.05
C THR A 323 5.27 1.17 -24.39
N ALA A 324 4.79 0.09 -25.01
CA ALA A 324 5.22 -0.37 -26.32
C ALA A 324 4.90 0.68 -27.40
N PRO A 325 5.63 0.71 -28.53
CA PRO A 325 5.28 1.58 -29.65
C PRO A 325 3.86 1.29 -30.15
N GLY A 326 3.01 2.32 -30.23
CA GLY A 326 1.58 2.16 -30.53
C GLY A 326 0.70 1.72 -29.34
N GLY A 327 1.30 1.43 -28.19
CA GLY A 327 0.58 1.10 -26.96
C GLY A 327 -0.14 2.30 -26.33
N VAL A 328 -0.93 2.03 -25.30
CA VAL A 328 -1.81 3.02 -24.68
C VAL A 328 -1.66 3.05 -23.16
N TRP A 329 -1.78 4.23 -22.58
CA TRP A 329 -2.08 4.44 -21.18
C TRP A 329 -3.49 5.03 -21.06
N ILE A 330 -4.32 4.39 -20.25
CA ILE A 330 -5.69 4.79 -19.95
C ILE A 330 -5.75 5.19 -18.48
N ASN A 331 -5.99 6.48 -18.23
CA ASN A 331 -6.19 7.01 -16.89
C ASN A 331 -7.65 7.43 -16.71
N SER A 332 -8.35 6.83 -15.76
CA SER A 332 -9.68 7.27 -15.36
C SER A 332 -9.69 7.56 -13.87
N ASP A 333 -9.88 8.82 -13.52
CA ASP A 333 -9.73 9.27 -12.14
C ASP A 333 -10.56 10.52 -11.84
N VAL A 334 -10.57 10.94 -10.58
CA VAL A 334 -11.04 12.26 -10.15
C VAL A 334 -10.24 13.37 -10.84
N CYS A 335 -10.87 14.54 -10.98
CA CYS A 335 -10.30 15.69 -11.67
C CYS A 335 -10.67 16.98 -10.95
N GLY A 336 -9.71 17.88 -10.81
CA GLY A 336 -9.96 19.24 -10.38
C GLY A 336 -10.79 20.02 -11.41
N PRO A 337 -11.57 21.01 -10.95
CA PRO A 337 -12.38 21.86 -11.81
C PRO A 337 -11.51 22.68 -12.77
N ALA A 338 -12.06 23.07 -13.93
CA ALA A 338 -11.32 23.84 -14.95
C ALA A 338 -10.82 25.21 -14.46
N GLU A 339 -11.54 25.84 -13.53
CA GLU A 339 -11.18 27.11 -12.89
C GLU A 339 -10.91 26.89 -11.39
N PRO A 340 -9.80 26.22 -11.01
CA PRO A 340 -9.59 25.77 -9.63
C PRO A 340 -9.52 26.92 -8.62
N ASP A 341 -8.97 28.06 -9.03
CA ASP A 341 -8.77 29.23 -8.17
C ASP A 341 -9.98 30.18 -8.14
N ARG A 342 -11.06 29.87 -8.86
CA ARG A 342 -12.29 30.66 -8.80
C ARG A 342 -12.79 30.70 -7.36
N SER A 343 -12.97 31.91 -6.82
CA SER A 343 -13.54 32.07 -5.49
C SER A 343 -15.05 31.84 -5.53
N VAL A 344 -15.54 30.98 -4.65
CA VAL A 344 -16.95 30.61 -4.53
C VAL A 344 -17.42 30.73 -3.09
N VAL A 345 -18.69 31.07 -2.92
CA VAL A 345 -19.41 30.97 -1.65
C VAL A 345 -20.10 29.61 -1.63
N LEU A 346 -19.74 28.79 -0.64
CA LEU A 346 -20.29 27.45 -0.44
C LEU A 346 -21.37 27.49 0.63
N ALA A 347 -22.62 27.33 0.23
CA ALA A 347 -23.72 27.09 1.17
C ALA A 347 -23.80 25.58 1.46
N LEU A 348 -23.94 25.22 2.73
CA LEU A 348 -23.98 23.83 3.22
C LEU A 348 -25.18 23.65 4.13
N ASP A 349 -25.83 22.50 4.03
CA ASP A 349 -26.89 22.09 4.96
C ASP A 349 -26.31 21.95 6.38
N ASP A 350 -27.03 22.49 7.34
CA ASP A 350 -26.71 22.42 8.76
C ASP A 350 -27.82 21.77 9.59
N SER A 351 -28.86 21.27 8.94
CA SER A 351 -30.00 20.60 9.56
C SER A 351 -29.89 19.06 9.53
N ASP A 352 -28.96 18.53 8.75
CA ASP A 352 -28.76 17.09 8.49
C ASP A 352 -27.86 16.38 9.53
N GLY A 353 -27.52 17.06 10.63
CA GLY A 353 -26.75 16.46 11.71
C GLY A 353 -26.41 17.43 12.85
N VAL A 354 -25.44 17.04 13.68
CA VAL A 354 -24.98 17.84 14.82
C VAL A 354 -24.01 18.91 14.35
N ASN A 355 -24.11 20.11 14.95
CA ASN A 355 -23.21 21.24 14.69
C ASN A 355 -22.40 21.61 15.95
N PRO A 356 -21.28 20.93 16.24
CA PRO A 356 -20.39 21.33 17.33
C PRO A 356 -19.84 22.74 17.11
N SER A 357 -19.46 23.41 18.20
CA SER A 357 -18.87 24.75 18.14
C SER A 357 -17.45 24.77 17.57
N ALA A 358 -16.76 23.62 17.57
CA ALA A 358 -15.41 23.48 17.03
C ALA A 358 -15.15 22.02 16.58
N PRO A 359 -14.26 21.82 15.59
CA PRO A 359 -13.74 20.48 15.27
C PRO A 359 -12.96 19.88 16.45
N VAL A 360 -12.83 18.56 16.45
CA VAL A 360 -12.12 17.79 17.49
C VAL A 360 -10.91 17.07 16.90
N ASP A 361 -9.99 16.62 17.76
CA ASP A 361 -8.91 15.74 17.33
C ASP A 361 -9.42 14.30 17.23
N LEU A 362 -9.74 13.88 16.00
CA LEU A 362 -10.26 12.55 15.72
C LEU A 362 -9.32 11.43 16.13
N GLU A 363 -8.00 11.64 16.15
CA GLU A 363 -7.03 10.61 16.57
C GLU A 363 -7.12 10.27 18.06
N SER A 364 -7.71 11.17 18.86
CA SER A 364 -7.93 10.96 20.30
C SER A 364 -9.21 10.17 20.61
N LEU A 365 -10.05 9.89 19.62
CA LEU A 365 -11.33 9.23 19.79
C LEU A 365 -11.22 7.71 19.64
N ASN A 366 -12.01 6.98 20.44
CA ASN A 366 -12.14 5.53 20.28
C ASN A 366 -12.89 5.14 19.00
N ASP A 367 -13.85 5.97 18.56
CA ASP A 367 -14.63 5.74 17.34
C ASP A 367 -14.77 7.06 16.53
N PRO A 368 -13.75 7.39 15.73
CA PRO A 368 -13.78 8.59 14.89
C PRO A 368 -14.87 8.56 13.84
N ALA A 369 -15.18 7.38 13.27
CA ALA A 369 -16.16 7.23 12.21
C ALA A 369 -17.58 7.55 12.70
N ALA A 370 -17.95 7.06 13.89
CA ALA A 370 -19.24 7.40 14.49
C ALA A 370 -19.37 8.90 14.78
N HIS A 371 -18.28 9.54 15.24
CA HIS A 371 -18.27 11.00 15.44
C HIS A 371 -18.55 11.73 14.13
N VAL A 372 -17.78 11.41 13.07
CA VAL A 372 -17.94 12.05 11.76
C VAL A 372 -19.36 11.81 11.22
N LYS A 373 -19.89 10.58 11.28
CA LYS A 373 -21.26 10.28 10.80
C LYS A 373 -22.37 11.07 11.50
N ALA A 374 -22.13 11.56 12.71
CA ALA A 374 -23.13 12.33 13.47
C ALA A 374 -23.13 13.84 13.11
N LEU A 375 -22.10 14.35 12.44
CA LEU A 375 -21.98 15.75 12.07
C LEU A 375 -22.92 16.11 10.91
N SER A 376 -23.42 17.35 10.90
CA SER A 376 -24.06 17.93 9.72
C SER A 376 -23.06 18.11 8.58
N THR A 377 -23.55 18.30 7.35
CA THR A 377 -22.70 18.61 6.19
C THR A 377 -21.88 19.88 6.45
N ARG A 378 -22.46 20.91 7.08
CA ARG A 378 -21.72 22.12 7.47
C ARG A 378 -20.63 21.84 8.51
N ALA A 379 -20.90 20.99 9.50
CA ALA A 379 -19.92 20.64 10.52
C ALA A 379 -18.79 19.74 9.96
N HIS A 380 -19.10 18.87 8.99
CA HIS A 380 -18.08 18.12 8.23
C HIS A 380 -17.06 19.05 7.60
N PHE A 381 -17.48 20.18 7.03
CA PHE A 381 -16.55 21.11 6.40
C PHE A 381 -15.47 21.61 7.38
N PHE A 382 -15.86 21.98 8.59
CA PHE A 382 -14.91 22.49 9.59
C PHE A 382 -13.99 21.39 10.13
N GLN A 383 -14.52 20.18 10.35
CA GLN A 383 -13.70 19.01 10.70
C GLN A 383 -12.70 18.70 9.57
N PHE A 384 -13.17 18.71 8.33
CA PHE A 384 -12.38 18.43 7.14
C PHE A 384 -11.29 19.48 6.95
N ALA A 385 -11.60 20.77 7.08
CA ALA A 385 -10.62 21.84 6.95
C ALA A 385 -9.46 21.71 7.95
N GLN A 386 -9.74 21.21 9.17
CA GLN A 386 -8.71 20.92 10.16
C GLN A 386 -7.87 19.69 9.76
N ASP A 387 -8.54 18.57 9.53
CA ASP A 387 -7.87 17.29 9.29
C ASP A 387 -7.13 17.28 7.95
N PHE A 388 -7.73 17.79 6.88
CA PHE A 388 -7.15 17.85 5.55
C PHE A 388 -5.88 18.72 5.53
N ARG A 389 -5.89 19.88 6.21
CA ARG A 389 -4.70 20.72 6.32
C ARG A 389 -3.55 20.00 7.02
N ARG A 390 -3.86 19.25 8.10
CA ARG A 390 -2.87 18.46 8.86
C ARG A 390 -2.34 17.29 8.02
N ASN A 391 -3.25 16.50 7.46
CA ASN A 391 -2.97 15.18 6.90
C ASN A 391 -2.44 15.27 5.46
N ALA A 392 -3.13 16.00 4.58
CA ALA A 392 -2.67 16.22 3.21
C ALA A 392 -1.57 17.29 3.10
N ARG A 393 -1.20 17.98 4.19
CA ARG A 393 -0.11 18.97 4.24
C ARG A 393 -0.21 20.04 3.16
N VAL A 394 -1.42 20.48 2.85
CA VAL A 394 -1.71 21.56 1.91
C VAL A 394 -2.37 22.75 2.59
N PRO A 395 -2.21 23.96 2.04
CA PRO A 395 -3.06 25.08 2.41
C PRO A 395 -4.53 24.70 2.14
N PHE A 396 -5.39 25.01 3.10
CA PHE A 396 -6.84 24.95 2.95
C PHE A 396 -7.40 26.24 3.55
N ALA A 397 -7.50 27.28 2.72
CA ALA A 397 -7.83 28.63 3.16
C ALA A 397 -9.28 28.97 2.83
N TYR A 398 -9.99 29.50 3.81
CA TYR A 398 -11.35 30.01 3.62
C TYR A 398 -11.58 31.23 4.53
N THR A 399 -12.52 32.07 4.13
CA THR A 399 -13.12 33.09 5.00
C THR A 399 -14.61 32.81 5.16
N LEU A 400 -15.30 33.54 6.04
CA LEU A 400 -16.75 33.39 6.20
C LEU A 400 -17.46 34.65 5.72
N ARG A 401 -18.53 34.47 4.93
CA ARG A 401 -19.52 35.49 4.61
C ARG A 401 -20.83 35.11 5.29
N GLY A 402 -21.11 35.71 6.43
CA GLY A 402 -22.12 35.17 7.34
C GLY A 402 -21.68 33.79 7.83
N GLU A 403 -22.46 32.76 7.55
CA GLU A 403 -22.17 31.37 7.94
C GLU A 403 -21.56 30.54 6.79
N HIS A 404 -21.43 31.12 5.59
CA HIS A 404 -20.98 30.41 4.40
C HIS A 404 -19.49 30.57 4.15
N PRO A 405 -18.72 29.47 4.00
CA PRO A 405 -17.33 29.51 3.57
C PRO A 405 -17.16 30.16 2.20
N VAL A 406 -16.15 31.03 2.08
CA VAL A 406 -15.65 31.57 0.82
C VAL A 406 -14.25 31.01 0.59
N LEU A 407 -14.08 30.25 -0.48
CA LEU A 407 -12.87 29.47 -0.75
C LEU A 407 -12.68 29.25 -2.25
N ARG A 408 -11.56 28.63 -2.61
CA ARG A 408 -11.27 28.21 -3.98
C ARG A 408 -12.23 27.09 -4.39
N LEU A 409 -12.69 27.08 -5.64
CA LEU A 409 -13.57 26.04 -6.16
C LEU A 409 -12.95 24.65 -6.02
N ALA A 410 -11.64 24.51 -6.24
CA ALA A 410 -10.93 23.25 -6.00
C ALA A 410 -11.07 22.76 -4.55
N ASP A 411 -10.89 23.64 -3.56
CA ASP A 411 -10.96 23.30 -2.14
C ASP A 411 -12.41 22.94 -1.72
N ALA A 412 -13.41 23.64 -2.28
CA ALA A 412 -14.82 23.29 -2.10
C ALA A 412 -15.13 21.89 -2.66
N MET A 413 -14.66 21.59 -3.87
CA MET A 413 -14.88 20.28 -4.50
C MET A 413 -14.09 19.15 -3.84
N ASP A 414 -12.88 19.43 -3.32
CA ASP A 414 -12.11 18.48 -2.51
C ASP A 414 -12.90 18.04 -1.27
N PHE A 415 -13.58 18.97 -0.60
CA PHE A 415 -14.49 18.66 0.51
C PHE A 415 -15.73 17.90 0.04
N LEU A 416 -16.49 18.44 -0.91
CA LEU A 416 -17.80 17.91 -1.30
C LEU A 416 -17.73 16.50 -1.88
N THR A 417 -16.65 16.16 -2.59
CA THR A 417 -16.47 14.81 -3.15
C THR A 417 -16.04 13.77 -2.12
N ARG A 418 -15.60 14.20 -0.93
CA ARG A 418 -15.07 13.31 0.12
C ARG A 418 -15.87 13.26 1.42
N LYS A 419 -16.79 14.20 1.65
CA LYS A 419 -17.53 14.32 2.90
C LYS A 419 -18.24 13.03 3.36
N ASP A 420 -18.64 12.16 2.44
CA ASP A 420 -19.42 10.96 2.79
C ASP A 420 -18.56 9.73 3.16
N TYR A 421 -17.23 9.80 3.05
CA TYR A 421 -16.34 8.68 3.39
C TYR A 421 -16.00 8.62 4.89
N ALA A 422 -17.03 8.65 5.73
CA ALA A 422 -16.85 8.76 7.18
C ALA A 422 -16.07 7.57 7.79
N ASP A 423 -16.22 6.36 7.25
CA ASP A 423 -15.50 5.16 7.71
C ASP A 423 -13.99 5.21 7.45
N ASN A 424 -13.57 5.99 6.45
CA ASN A 424 -12.16 6.14 6.06
C ASN A 424 -11.69 7.60 6.19
N TRP A 425 -12.40 8.46 6.92
CA TRP A 425 -12.19 9.91 6.95
C TRP A 425 -10.73 10.34 7.14
N LEU A 426 -10.04 9.74 8.11
CA LEU A 426 -8.63 10.03 8.39
C LEU A 426 -7.71 9.62 7.25
N SER A 427 -8.02 8.52 6.55
CA SER A 427 -7.29 8.12 5.35
C SER A 427 -7.57 9.09 4.20
N GLU A 428 -8.85 9.37 3.94
CA GLU A 428 -9.29 10.22 2.83
C GLU A 428 -8.78 11.67 2.95
N THR A 429 -8.59 12.18 4.16
CA THR A 429 -8.02 13.52 4.41
C THR A 429 -6.52 13.61 4.11
N HIS A 430 -5.84 12.52 3.75
CA HIS A 430 -4.49 12.58 3.16
C HIS A 430 -4.52 12.88 1.66
N GLU A 431 -5.64 12.65 0.99
CA GLU A 431 -5.72 12.64 -0.47
C GLU A 431 -6.30 13.94 -1.01
N GLN A 432 -5.76 14.47 -2.10
CA GLN A 432 -6.26 15.67 -2.77
C GLN A 432 -6.78 15.29 -4.15
N PHE A 433 -8.11 15.31 -4.31
CA PHE A 433 -8.79 14.94 -5.56
C PHE A 433 -8.70 16.05 -6.59
N CYS A 434 -8.75 17.32 -6.16
CA CYS A 434 -8.76 18.48 -7.05
C CYS A 434 -7.36 19.07 -7.28
N GLY A 435 -6.31 18.27 -7.09
CA GLY A 435 -4.92 18.71 -7.23
C GLY A 435 -4.47 18.99 -8.67
N LEU A 436 -5.08 18.31 -9.65
CA LEU A 436 -4.78 18.45 -11.07
C LEU A 436 -6.07 18.63 -11.86
N THR A 437 -6.09 19.62 -12.75
CA THR A 437 -7.14 19.79 -13.75
C THR A 437 -6.90 18.87 -14.95
N PHE A 438 -7.89 18.74 -15.83
CA PHE A 438 -7.70 17.99 -17.08
C PHE A 438 -6.65 18.63 -18.00
N ALA A 439 -6.50 19.96 -17.95
CA ALA A 439 -5.46 20.65 -18.69
C ALA A 439 -4.07 20.27 -18.17
N ASP A 440 -3.92 20.12 -16.86
CA ASP A 440 -2.66 19.66 -16.25
C ASP A 440 -2.34 18.22 -16.66
N TRP A 441 -3.32 17.31 -16.58
CA TRP A 441 -3.15 15.93 -17.06
C TRP A 441 -2.73 15.86 -18.53
N THR A 442 -3.36 16.70 -19.36
CA THR A 442 -3.02 16.82 -20.78
C THR A 442 -1.59 17.28 -20.99
N ALA A 443 -1.15 18.29 -20.23
CA ALA A 443 0.21 18.82 -20.31
C ALA A 443 1.25 17.78 -19.85
N ILE A 444 0.99 17.10 -18.73
CA ILE A 444 1.86 16.06 -18.17
C ILE A 444 2.07 14.91 -19.16
N ALA A 445 0.98 14.39 -19.73
CA ALA A 445 1.05 13.29 -20.68
C ALA A 445 1.79 13.68 -21.97
N ARG A 446 1.53 14.88 -22.50
CA ARG A 446 2.24 15.40 -23.69
C ARG A 446 3.72 15.65 -23.41
N SER A 447 4.06 16.16 -22.22
CA SER A 447 5.44 16.37 -21.80
C SER A 447 6.24 15.06 -21.77
N ALA A 448 5.61 13.96 -21.33
CA ALA A 448 6.22 12.63 -21.36
C ALA A 448 6.40 12.06 -22.79
N GLY A 449 5.70 12.62 -23.78
CA GLY A 449 5.79 12.20 -25.19
C GLY A 449 4.56 11.46 -25.73
N PHE A 450 3.48 11.35 -24.94
CA PHE A 450 2.24 10.75 -25.42
C PHE A 450 1.46 11.69 -26.37
N THR A 451 0.69 11.07 -27.24
CA THR A 451 -0.35 11.73 -28.04
C THR A 451 -1.72 11.40 -27.46
N LEU A 452 -2.63 12.36 -27.36
CA LEU A 452 -3.94 12.12 -26.75
C LEU A 452 -4.98 11.74 -27.80
N ASP A 453 -5.76 10.70 -27.48
CA ASP A 453 -6.95 10.33 -28.25
C ASP A 453 -8.03 11.43 -28.09
N PRO A 454 -8.76 11.80 -29.16
CA PRO A 454 -9.86 12.77 -29.10
C PRO A 454 -10.98 12.40 -28.11
N SER A 455 -11.05 11.13 -27.70
CA SER A 455 -12.01 10.67 -26.70
C SER A 455 -11.66 11.09 -25.27
N SER A 456 -10.45 11.60 -25.05
CA SER A 456 -9.98 12.09 -23.75
C SER A 456 -10.74 13.36 -23.37
N LYS A 457 -11.34 13.39 -22.17
CA LYS A 457 -12.13 14.53 -21.69
C LYS A 457 -12.30 14.54 -20.17
N PRO A 458 -12.49 15.71 -19.56
CA PRO A 458 -13.11 15.78 -18.25
C PRO A 458 -14.61 15.45 -18.37
N TRP A 459 -15.21 15.02 -17.27
CA TRP A 459 -16.65 14.85 -17.18
C TRP A 459 -17.14 14.99 -15.75
N ARG A 460 -18.41 15.39 -15.63
CA ARG A 460 -19.13 15.45 -14.37
C ARG A 460 -19.86 14.15 -14.09
N ASN A 461 -19.62 13.57 -12.93
CA ASN A 461 -20.42 12.46 -12.43
C ASN A 461 -21.77 12.97 -11.90
N ASP A 462 -22.77 13.02 -12.78
CA ASP A 462 -24.11 13.51 -12.46
C ASP A 462 -24.76 12.76 -11.31
N TRP A 463 -24.53 11.44 -11.18
CA TRP A 463 -25.05 10.68 -10.05
C TRP A 463 -24.52 11.19 -8.71
N VAL A 464 -23.22 11.50 -8.62
CA VAL A 464 -22.62 12.08 -7.40
C VAL A 464 -23.20 13.46 -7.13
N ILE A 465 -23.39 14.29 -8.15
CA ILE A 465 -23.99 15.61 -7.99
C ILE A 465 -25.41 15.49 -7.44
N GLU A 466 -26.26 14.75 -8.15
CA GLU A 466 -27.70 14.63 -7.85
C GLU A 466 -27.99 13.97 -6.51
N ASN A 467 -27.18 12.97 -6.11
CA ASN A 467 -27.49 12.14 -4.96
C ASN A 467 -26.64 12.46 -3.72
N ARG A 468 -25.50 13.14 -3.86
CA ARG A 468 -24.57 13.37 -2.74
C ARG A 468 -24.24 14.84 -2.48
N ILE A 469 -24.23 15.69 -3.50
CA ILE A 469 -23.75 17.08 -3.40
C ILE A 469 -24.90 18.09 -3.45
N ALA A 470 -25.64 18.15 -4.56
CA ALA A 470 -26.69 19.15 -4.77
C ALA A 470 -27.81 19.15 -3.71
N PRO A 471 -28.18 18.01 -3.08
CA PRO A 471 -29.19 18.02 -2.01
C PRO A 471 -28.77 18.78 -0.74
N VAL A 472 -27.46 18.92 -0.48
CA VAL A 472 -26.92 19.45 0.79
C VAL A 472 -25.98 20.63 0.60
N ALA A 473 -25.77 21.09 -0.63
CA ALA A 473 -24.85 22.17 -0.92
C ALA A 473 -25.29 23.01 -2.13
N ALA A 474 -24.87 24.27 -2.15
CA ALA A 474 -24.98 25.14 -3.32
C ALA A 474 -23.73 26.00 -3.47
N LEU A 475 -23.37 26.32 -4.71
CA LEU A 475 -22.27 27.21 -5.04
C LEU A 475 -22.79 28.50 -5.66
N THR A 476 -22.24 29.63 -5.19
CA THR A 476 -22.45 30.93 -5.81
C THR A 476 -21.14 31.68 -5.99
N THR A 477 -21.12 32.65 -6.90
CA THR A 477 -20.03 33.64 -6.98
C THR A 477 -20.05 34.54 -5.75
N VAL A 478 -18.97 35.28 -5.54
CA VAL A 478 -18.94 36.33 -4.50
C VAL A 478 -19.99 37.42 -4.71
N ASP A 479 -20.57 37.54 -5.91
CA ASP A 479 -21.64 38.48 -6.21
C ASP A 479 -23.04 37.88 -6.06
N GLY A 480 -23.13 36.58 -5.73
CA GLY A 480 -24.39 35.87 -5.47
C GLY A 480 -25.01 35.18 -6.70
N GLU A 481 -24.30 35.10 -7.81
CA GLU A 481 -24.75 34.36 -9.00
C GLU A 481 -24.53 32.86 -8.81
N ALA A 482 -25.48 32.02 -9.21
CA ALA A 482 -25.33 30.57 -9.14
C ALA A 482 -24.13 30.08 -9.98
N VAL A 483 -23.39 29.11 -9.44
CA VAL A 483 -22.27 28.46 -10.12
C VAL A 483 -22.67 27.03 -10.44
N ASP A 484 -22.55 26.65 -11.71
CA ASP A 484 -22.77 25.28 -12.14
C ASP A 484 -21.75 24.33 -11.50
N TRP A 485 -22.19 23.11 -11.18
CA TRP A 485 -21.29 22.07 -10.68
C TRP A 485 -20.24 21.72 -11.74
N PRO A 486 -18.93 21.77 -11.39
CA PRO A 486 -17.86 21.52 -12.34
C PRO A 486 -17.74 20.02 -12.65
N ASP A 487 -16.85 19.70 -13.60
CA ASP A 487 -16.38 18.33 -13.79
C ASP A 487 -15.77 17.79 -12.50
N THR A 488 -15.93 16.47 -12.28
CA THR A 488 -15.44 15.80 -11.07
C THR A 488 -14.45 14.69 -11.38
N HIS A 489 -14.41 14.25 -12.65
CA HIS A 489 -13.60 13.15 -13.12
C HIS A 489 -13.00 13.45 -14.48
N GLN A 490 -12.06 12.61 -14.89
CA GLN A 490 -11.47 12.64 -16.21
C GLN A 490 -11.29 11.25 -16.77
N LEU A 491 -11.28 11.16 -18.10
CA LEU A 491 -10.79 10.02 -18.86
C LEU A 491 -9.70 10.53 -19.80
N LEU A 492 -8.48 10.01 -19.66
CA LEU A 492 -7.34 10.31 -20.51
C LEU A 492 -6.90 9.03 -21.21
N ILE A 493 -6.88 9.08 -22.54
CA ILE A 493 -6.39 7.99 -23.38
C ILE A 493 -5.13 8.50 -24.09
N ALA A 494 -3.97 8.11 -23.58
CA ALA A 494 -2.66 8.56 -24.01
C ALA A 494 -1.94 7.47 -24.82
N ARG A 495 -1.67 7.72 -26.10
CA ARG A 495 -1.06 6.78 -27.04
C ARG A 495 0.42 7.09 -27.26
N ARG A 496 1.26 6.07 -27.15
CA ARG A 496 2.67 6.19 -27.54
C ARG A 496 2.77 6.15 -29.06
N PRO A 497 3.46 7.11 -29.71
CA PRO A 497 3.76 7.03 -31.13
C PRO A 497 4.45 5.71 -31.51
N ARG A 498 4.21 5.22 -32.72
CA ARG A 498 4.85 4.01 -33.26
C ARG A 498 6.33 4.21 -33.53
#